data_AF-A0A7W4EYW2-F1
#
_entry.id   AF-A0A7W4EYW2-F1
#
_cell.length_a   1.000
_cell.length_b   1.000
_cell.length_c   1.000
_cell.angle_alpha   90.00
_cell.angle_beta   90.00
_cell.angle_gamma   90.00
#
_symmetry.space_group_name_H-M   'P 1'
#
loop_
_entity.id
_entity.type
_entity.pdbx_description
1 polymer ?
#
loop_
_entity_poly.entity_id
_entity_poly.type
_entity_poly.pdbx_seq_one_letter_code
_entity_poly.pdbx_strand_id
1 'polypeptide(L)'
;MKLNINNETGRLKSVVLGQPVSMGADPTLEESYDAKSYHTIQQGVYPKEEDIINEMTEFEKVLKKYDVEVIRPDIIKDYNQVFARDVAFVIEDKMILSNLIPDRADEQEAYSKIFEQVEWRKIINLPDTAHIEGGDVIVWNDFLFIGTCFSEDYRNFKTARTNEYAIEILKEYFPKKRIIDLELKKNDTVPYEGILHLDCTFNPVGKDKCIIYKDGFVDESDY
;
A
#
# COMPACT_ATOMS: atom_id res chain seq x y z
N MET A 1 -13.07 -7.32 -14.74
CA MET A 1 -11.63 -7.52 -14.45
C MET A 1 -11.38 -8.96 -14.00
N LYS A 2 -10.38 -9.64 -14.56
CA LYS A 2 -9.97 -10.99 -14.11
C LYS A 2 -8.72 -10.89 -13.24
N LEU A 3 -8.91 -10.93 -11.92
CA LEU A 3 -7.82 -10.90 -10.95
C LEU A 3 -7.01 -12.20 -10.98
N ASN A 4 -5.68 -12.09 -10.93
CA ASN A 4 -4.75 -13.22 -10.87
C ASN A 4 -3.33 -12.74 -10.46
N ILE A 5 -3.17 -12.29 -9.23
CA ILE A 5 -1.90 -11.80 -8.68
C ILE A 5 -1.30 -12.88 -7.77
N ASN A 6 -0.28 -13.57 -8.28
CA ASN A 6 0.39 -14.63 -7.51
C ASN A 6 1.78 -14.20 -7.03
N ASN A 7 2.34 -13.13 -7.57
CA ASN A 7 3.63 -12.58 -7.18
C ASN A 7 3.81 -11.15 -7.69
N GLU A 8 4.78 -10.42 -7.13
CA GLU A 8 5.09 -9.04 -7.53
C GLU A 8 5.90 -8.90 -8.83
N THR A 9 6.42 -10.00 -9.40
CA THR A 9 7.40 -9.94 -10.52
C THR A 9 6.87 -10.56 -11.82
N GLY A 10 5.64 -11.05 -11.80
CA GLY A 10 4.93 -11.57 -12.96
C GLY A 10 4.71 -10.50 -14.01
N ARG A 11 4.38 -10.92 -15.23
CA ARG A 11 4.07 -9.97 -16.31
C ARG A 11 2.83 -9.15 -15.94
N LEU A 12 3.04 -7.84 -15.72
CA LEU A 12 1.96 -6.89 -15.51
C LEU A 12 1.13 -6.73 -16.80
N LYS A 13 -0.19 -6.79 -16.67
CA LYS A 13 -1.15 -6.63 -17.79
C LYS A 13 -2.11 -5.46 -17.58
N SER A 14 -2.50 -5.24 -16.33
CA SER A 14 -3.39 -4.16 -15.92
C SER A 14 -2.95 -3.65 -14.56
N VAL A 15 -3.06 -2.34 -14.33
CA VAL A 15 -2.72 -1.70 -13.06
C VAL A 15 -3.73 -0.60 -12.75
N VAL A 16 -4.09 -0.49 -11.48
CA VAL A 16 -4.77 0.70 -10.96
C VAL A 16 -3.69 1.67 -10.52
N LEU A 17 -3.64 2.82 -11.18
CA LEU A 17 -2.70 3.90 -10.89
C LEU A 17 -3.47 5.02 -10.18
N GLY A 18 -2.93 5.53 -9.07
CA GLY A 18 -3.56 6.59 -8.29
C GLY A 18 -3.75 7.89 -9.07
N GLN A 19 -4.50 8.86 -8.54
CA GLN A 19 -4.82 10.12 -9.22
C GLN A 19 -3.84 11.24 -8.81
N PRO A 20 -3.05 11.82 -9.75
CA PRO A 20 -2.09 12.89 -9.44
C PRO A 20 -2.69 14.30 -9.32
N VAL A 21 -3.98 14.48 -9.62
CA VAL A 21 -4.62 15.80 -9.66
C VAL A 21 -5.55 16.02 -8.47
N SER A 22 -5.76 17.28 -8.16
CA SER A 22 -6.59 17.75 -7.05
C SER A 22 -6.10 17.25 -5.69
N MET A 23 -4.79 17.29 -5.45
CA MET A 23 -4.13 16.76 -4.24
C MET A 23 -4.52 17.48 -2.94
N GLY A 24 -5.10 18.69 -3.06
CA GLY A 24 -5.42 19.54 -1.92
C GLY A 24 -4.25 20.43 -1.49
N ALA A 25 -4.34 20.97 -0.28
CA ALA A 25 -3.25 21.77 0.30
C ALA A 25 -2.12 20.88 0.80
N ASP A 26 -0.92 21.44 0.90
CA ASP A 26 0.19 20.77 1.58
C ASP A 26 -0.24 20.41 3.01
N PRO A 27 -0.02 19.16 3.45
CA PRO A 27 -0.37 18.76 4.81
C PRO A 27 0.46 19.53 5.83
N THR A 28 -0.13 19.80 6.99
CA THR A 28 0.64 20.24 8.16
C THR A 28 1.52 19.11 8.70
N LEU A 29 2.47 19.44 9.58
CA LEU A 29 3.28 18.42 10.29
C LEU A 29 2.41 17.42 11.09
N GLU A 30 1.25 17.86 11.58
CA GLU A 30 0.30 17.00 12.28
C GLU A 30 -0.52 16.13 11.33
N GLU A 31 -0.62 16.48 10.06
CA GLU A 31 -1.33 15.72 9.03
C GLU A 31 -0.38 14.83 8.20
N SER A 32 0.93 14.92 8.41
CA SER A 32 1.88 14.04 7.74
C SER A 32 1.59 12.57 8.06
N TYR A 33 1.60 11.74 7.02
CA TYR A 33 1.27 10.32 7.11
C TYR A 33 2.49 9.43 7.39
N ASP A 34 3.70 9.94 7.18
CA ASP A 34 4.97 9.28 7.49
C ASP A 34 6.09 10.29 7.82
N ALA A 35 7.25 9.77 8.22
CA ALA A 35 8.41 10.58 8.59
C ALA A 35 9.05 11.32 7.40
N LYS A 36 8.93 10.82 6.17
CA LYS A 36 9.45 11.49 4.96
C LYS A 36 8.62 12.71 4.61
N SER A 37 7.30 12.60 4.69
CA SER A 37 6.37 13.72 4.56
C SER A 37 6.60 14.73 5.65
N TYR A 38 6.70 14.30 6.91
CA TYR A 38 7.03 15.19 8.03
C TYR A 38 8.30 16.00 7.75
N HIS A 39 9.36 15.32 7.32
CA HIS A 39 10.64 15.94 7.01
C HIS A 39 10.54 16.95 5.85
N THR A 40 9.89 16.58 4.74
CA THR A 40 9.77 17.46 3.56
C THR A 40 8.91 18.69 3.83
N ILE A 41 7.83 18.56 4.60
CA ILE A 41 7.03 19.69 5.09
C ILE A 41 7.90 20.61 5.97
N GLN A 42 8.63 20.04 6.92
CA GLN A 42 9.50 20.80 7.83
C GLN A 42 10.59 21.60 7.09
N GLN A 43 11.11 21.05 5.98
CA GLN A 43 12.11 21.71 5.14
C GLN A 43 11.51 22.65 4.09
N GLY A 44 10.17 22.71 3.94
CA GLY A 44 9.51 23.52 2.93
C GLY A 44 9.72 23.01 1.49
N VAL A 45 9.89 21.70 1.32
CA VAL A 45 10.16 21.03 0.04
C VAL A 45 9.17 19.88 -0.23
N TYR A 46 7.95 19.97 0.32
CA TYR A 46 6.89 19.00 0.02
C TYR A 46 6.60 18.99 -1.50
N PRO A 47 6.34 17.83 -2.12
CA PRO A 47 6.16 17.75 -3.57
C PRO A 47 4.99 18.59 -4.05
N LYS A 48 5.20 19.34 -5.13
CA LYS A 48 4.14 20.12 -5.76
C LYS A 48 3.29 19.26 -6.67
N GLU A 49 2.01 19.59 -6.75
CA GLU A 49 1.06 18.91 -7.64
C GLU A 49 1.54 18.90 -9.11
N GLU A 50 2.10 20.01 -9.61
CA GLU A 50 2.62 20.09 -10.99
C GLU A 50 3.71 19.04 -11.27
N ASP A 51 4.59 18.79 -10.30
CA ASP A 51 5.68 17.82 -10.41
C ASP A 51 5.14 16.38 -10.36
N ILE A 52 4.20 16.12 -9.43
CA ILE A 52 3.53 14.80 -9.31
C ILE A 52 2.77 14.47 -10.59
N ILE A 53 2.03 15.42 -11.18
CA ILE A 53 1.31 15.24 -12.45
C ILE A 53 2.30 14.88 -13.56
N ASN A 54 3.41 15.59 -13.65
CA ASN A 54 4.43 15.33 -14.68
C ASN A 54 5.02 13.93 -14.53
N GLU A 55 5.48 13.56 -13.33
CA GLU A 55 6.09 12.26 -13.05
C GLU A 55 5.11 11.10 -13.27
N MET A 56 3.89 11.19 -12.74
CA MET A 56 2.87 10.14 -12.92
C MET A 56 2.38 10.03 -14.37
N THR A 57 2.37 11.13 -15.12
CA THR A 57 2.04 11.12 -16.56
C THR A 57 3.13 10.41 -17.36
N GLU A 58 4.41 10.68 -17.07
CA GLU A 58 5.51 9.96 -17.72
C GLU A 58 5.52 8.48 -17.35
N PHE A 59 5.23 8.14 -16.09
CA PHE A 59 5.12 6.74 -15.67
C PHE A 59 3.98 6.01 -16.40
N GLU A 60 2.81 6.64 -16.52
CA GLU A 60 1.69 6.09 -17.31
C GLU A 60 2.07 5.87 -18.77
N LYS A 61 2.82 6.78 -19.40
CA LYS A 61 3.32 6.60 -20.78
C LYS A 61 4.21 5.38 -20.90
N VAL A 62 5.09 5.15 -19.91
CA VAL A 62 5.95 3.95 -19.89
C VAL A 62 5.10 2.68 -19.77
N LEU A 63 4.11 2.65 -18.87
CA LEU A 63 3.20 1.51 -18.73
C LEU A 63 2.46 1.21 -20.03
N LYS A 64 1.87 2.24 -20.67
CA LYS A 64 1.17 2.10 -21.95
C LYS A 64 2.08 1.65 -23.10
N LYS A 65 3.34 2.10 -23.12
CA LYS A 65 4.35 1.65 -24.10
C LYS A 65 4.58 0.13 -24.04
N TYR A 66 4.39 -0.50 -22.87
CA TYR A 66 4.50 -1.94 -22.67
C TYR A 66 3.14 -2.67 -22.69
N ASP A 67 2.11 -2.05 -23.27
CA ASP A 67 0.75 -2.60 -23.41
C ASP A 67 0.09 -2.94 -22.06
N VAL A 68 0.44 -2.23 -20.99
CA VAL A 68 -0.25 -2.34 -19.71
C VAL A 68 -1.51 -1.47 -19.74
N GLU A 69 -2.65 -2.08 -19.43
CA GLU A 69 -3.90 -1.35 -19.20
C GLU A 69 -3.79 -0.52 -17.91
N VAL A 70 -3.98 0.78 -18.01
CA VAL A 70 -3.93 1.69 -16.86
C VAL A 70 -5.34 2.16 -16.54
N ILE A 71 -5.77 1.90 -15.32
CA ILE A 71 -7.07 2.28 -14.76
C ILE A 71 -6.80 3.30 -13.65
N ARG A 72 -7.67 4.31 -13.52
CA ARG A 72 -7.55 5.34 -12.48
C ARG A 72 -8.87 5.46 -11.72
N PRO A 73 -8.85 5.79 -10.42
CA PRO A 73 -10.07 6.15 -9.71
C PRO A 73 -10.62 7.49 -10.23
N ASP A 74 -11.91 7.74 -9.96
CA ASP A 74 -12.50 9.06 -10.19
C ASP A 74 -11.80 10.12 -9.31
N ILE A 75 -11.81 11.36 -9.78
CA ILE A 75 -11.17 12.49 -9.09
C ILE A 75 -12.07 12.91 -7.91
N ILE A 76 -11.48 12.95 -6.72
CA ILE A 76 -12.04 13.62 -5.55
C ILE A 76 -11.35 14.97 -5.45
N LYS A 77 -12.15 16.02 -5.21
CA LYS A 77 -11.60 17.36 -5.09
C LYS A 77 -10.83 17.52 -3.78
N ASP A 78 -9.64 18.10 -3.88
CA ASP A 78 -8.77 18.48 -2.76
C ASP A 78 -8.39 17.28 -1.87
N TYR A 79 -8.03 16.16 -2.50
CA TYR A 79 -7.79 14.88 -1.86
C TYR A 79 -6.60 14.12 -2.48
N ASN A 80 -5.68 13.65 -1.64
CA ASN A 80 -4.53 12.87 -2.09
C ASN A 80 -4.93 11.42 -2.43
N GLN A 81 -4.83 11.06 -3.70
CA GLN A 81 -5.24 9.76 -4.25
C GLN A 81 -4.10 9.01 -4.97
N VAL A 82 -2.84 9.38 -4.77
CA VAL A 82 -1.72 8.78 -5.52
C VAL A 82 -1.41 7.34 -5.10
N PHE A 83 -1.74 6.96 -3.86
CA PHE A 83 -1.38 5.69 -3.24
C PHE A 83 -2.46 4.60 -3.41
N ALA A 84 -2.70 4.17 -4.66
CA ALA A 84 -3.71 3.14 -4.94
C ALA A 84 -3.44 1.80 -4.24
N ARG A 85 -2.16 1.49 -3.96
CA ARG A 85 -1.72 0.28 -3.26
C ARG A 85 -2.29 0.19 -1.84
N ASP A 86 -2.39 1.32 -1.15
CA ASP A 86 -2.77 1.37 0.25
C ASP A 86 -4.28 1.17 0.41
N VAL A 87 -5.06 1.54 -0.60
CA VAL A 87 -6.53 1.46 -0.63
C VAL A 87 -7.03 0.03 -0.78
N ALA A 88 -6.43 -0.74 -1.71
CA ALA A 88 -6.80 -2.11 -1.98
C ALA A 88 -5.65 -2.89 -2.60
N PHE A 89 -5.60 -4.19 -2.30
CA PHE A 89 -4.60 -5.10 -2.83
C PHE A 89 -5.22 -6.42 -3.26
N VAL A 90 -4.48 -7.21 -4.04
CA VAL A 90 -4.99 -8.45 -4.63
C VAL A 90 -4.07 -9.60 -4.27
N ILE A 91 -4.65 -10.67 -3.72
CA ILE A 91 -3.98 -11.95 -3.47
C ILE A 91 -4.73 -13.01 -4.27
N GLU A 92 -4.02 -13.69 -5.16
CA GLU A 92 -4.57 -14.63 -6.13
C GLU A 92 -5.68 -13.99 -6.97
N ASP A 93 -6.93 -14.40 -6.77
CA ASP A 93 -8.09 -13.88 -7.46
C ASP A 93 -9.00 -13.01 -6.57
N LYS A 94 -8.55 -12.65 -5.37
CA LYS A 94 -9.34 -11.89 -4.39
C LYS A 94 -8.76 -10.51 -4.19
N MET A 95 -9.64 -9.52 -4.19
CA MET A 95 -9.33 -8.14 -3.84
C MET A 95 -9.70 -7.93 -2.37
N ILE A 96 -8.77 -7.40 -1.60
CA ILE A 96 -8.97 -7.04 -0.20
C ILE A 96 -9.03 -5.52 -0.15
N LEU A 97 -10.09 -4.99 0.46
CA LEU A 97 -10.20 -3.57 0.74
C LEU A 97 -9.57 -3.27 2.09
N SER A 98 -8.60 -2.35 2.10
CA SER A 98 -7.97 -1.87 3.31
C SER A 98 -8.98 -1.07 4.15
N ASN A 99 -8.82 -1.08 5.46
CA ASN A 99 -9.80 -0.55 6.43
C ASN A 99 -9.22 0.49 7.39
N LEU A 100 -8.05 1.05 7.09
CA LEU A 100 -7.30 1.81 8.08
C LEU A 100 -7.92 3.17 8.45
N ILE A 101 -8.72 3.78 7.58
CA ILE A 101 -9.25 5.12 7.83
C ILE A 101 -10.79 5.05 7.91
N PRO A 102 -11.38 5.26 9.11
CA PRO A 102 -12.80 5.05 9.37
C PRO A 102 -13.79 5.94 8.59
N ASP A 103 -13.30 6.85 7.74
CA ASP A 103 -14.12 7.90 7.13
C ASP A 103 -13.69 8.21 5.68
N ARG A 104 -13.68 7.17 4.83
CA ARG A 104 -13.38 7.32 3.38
C ARG A 104 -14.52 6.82 2.49
N ALA A 105 -15.77 7.16 2.82
CA ALA A 105 -16.90 6.90 1.92
C ALA A 105 -16.63 7.46 0.51
N ASP A 106 -16.05 8.67 0.46
CA ASP A 106 -15.68 9.35 -0.79
C ASP A 106 -14.58 8.61 -1.57
N GLU A 107 -13.62 7.97 -0.90
CA GLU A 107 -12.60 7.17 -1.59
C GLU A 107 -13.18 5.86 -2.12
N GLN A 108 -14.03 5.19 -1.33
CA GLN A 108 -14.72 4.00 -1.82
C GLN A 108 -15.61 4.34 -3.03
N GLU A 109 -16.24 5.51 -3.04
CA GLU A 109 -16.98 6.01 -4.20
C GLU A 109 -16.06 6.25 -5.40
N ALA A 110 -14.89 6.87 -5.20
CA ALA A 110 -13.95 7.11 -6.29
C ALA A 110 -13.41 5.83 -6.94
N TYR A 111 -13.30 4.75 -6.18
CA TYR A 111 -12.91 3.42 -6.69
C TYR A 111 -14.10 2.55 -7.10
N SER A 112 -15.35 2.99 -6.91
CA SER A 112 -16.57 2.19 -7.15
C SER A 112 -16.60 1.56 -8.55
N LYS A 113 -16.33 2.34 -9.60
CA LYS A 113 -16.27 1.86 -10.99
C LYS A 113 -15.18 0.81 -11.23
N ILE A 114 -14.14 0.77 -10.41
CA ILE A 114 -13.09 -0.25 -10.46
C ILE A 114 -13.58 -1.50 -9.73
N PHE A 115 -14.15 -1.34 -8.53
CA PHE A 115 -14.68 -2.45 -7.73
C PHE A 115 -15.84 -3.17 -8.44
N GLU A 116 -16.70 -2.45 -9.16
CA GLU A 116 -17.79 -3.00 -9.97
C GLU A 116 -17.29 -3.92 -11.10
N GLN A 117 -16.03 -3.80 -11.51
CA GLN A 117 -15.43 -4.70 -12.49
C GLN A 117 -14.99 -6.04 -11.88
N VAL A 118 -14.96 -6.16 -10.55
CA VAL A 118 -14.60 -7.38 -9.84
C VAL A 118 -15.87 -8.12 -9.42
N GLU A 119 -15.87 -9.45 -9.53
CA GLU A 119 -17.00 -10.24 -9.02
C GLU A 119 -17.13 -10.01 -7.51
N TRP A 120 -18.31 -9.61 -7.02
CA TRP A 120 -18.53 -9.26 -5.61
C TRP A 120 -18.02 -10.31 -4.60
N ARG A 121 -18.14 -11.60 -4.93
CA ARG A 121 -17.67 -12.73 -4.12
C ARG A 121 -16.14 -12.84 -4.00
N LYS A 122 -15.40 -12.09 -4.81
CA LYS A 122 -13.94 -11.99 -4.80
C LYS A 122 -13.46 -10.72 -4.09
N ILE A 123 -14.37 -9.88 -3.61
CA ILE A 123 -14.05 -8.71 -2.79
C ILE A 123 -14.19 -9.11 -1.33
N ILE A 124 -13.13 -8.92 -0.56
CA ILE A 124 -13.09 -9.15 0.89
C ILE A 124 -13.11 -7.78 1.57
N ASN A 125 -14.14 -7.59 2.40
CA ASN A 125 -14.19 -6.48 3.36
C ASN A 125 -13.69 -6.99 4.70
N LEU A 126 -12.70 -6.32 5.25
CA LEU A 126 -12.17 -6.63 6.57
C LEU A 126 -13.03 -5.94 7.64
N PRO A 127 -13.18 -6.55 8.84
CA PRO A 127 -13.81 -5.87 9.96
C PRO A 127 -12.97 -4.65 10.38
N ASP A 128 -13.60 -3.60 10.90
CA ASP A 128 -12.92 -2.32 11.23
C ASP A 128 -11.70 -2.50 12.15
N THR A 129 -11.67 -3.56 12.98
CA THR A 129 -10.57 -3.84 13.91
C THR A 129 -9.35 -4.51 13.26
N ALA A 130 -9.44 -4.96 12.01
CA ALA A 130 -8.39 -5.71 11.31
C ALA A 130 -7.56 -4.83 10.38
N HIS A 131 -6.81 -3.89 10.96
CA HIS A 131 -6.05 -2.89 10.21
C HIS A 131 -4.99 -3.52 9.30
N ILE A 132 -5.01 -3.16 8.02
CA ILE A 132 -3.99 -3.52 7.03
C ILE A 132 -4.04 -2.57 5.84
N GLU A 133 -2.88 -2.30 5.25
CA GLU A 133 -2.73 -1.60 3.97
C GLU A 133 -1.92 -2.45 2.99
N GLY A 134 -2.15 -2.26 1.68
CA GLY A 134 -1.51 -3.09 0.66
C GLY A 134 0.01 -2.91 0.56
N GLY A 135 0.58 -1.79 1.01
CA GLY A 135 2.04 -1.60 1.06
C GLY A 135 2.73 -2.57 2.02
N ASP A 136 2.04 -3.04 3.06
CA ASP A 136 2.56 -4.05 3.99
C ASP A 136 2.47 -5.47 3.44
N VAL A 137 1.79 -5.69 2.30
CA VAL A 137 1.48 -7.03 1.79
C VAL A 137 2.27 -7.31 0.53
N ILE A 138 3.26 -8.20 0.62
CA ILE A 138 4.07 -8.65 -0.52
C ILE A 138 3.71 -10.09 -0.87
N VAL A 139 3.24 -10.30 -2.11
CA VAL A 139 2.82 -11.63 -2.59
C VAL A 139 3.97 -12.34 -3.29
N TRP A 140 4.23 -13.61 -2.94
CA TRP A 140 5.25 -14.42 -3.61
C TRP A 140 4.91 -15.91 -3.71
N ASN A 141 4.18 -16.28 -4.76
CA ASN A 141 3.73 -17.64 -5.06
C ASN A 141 3.00 -18.27 -3.85
N ASP A 142 3.59 -19.26 -3.20
CA ASP A 142 3.01 -19.91 -2.02
C ASP A 142 3.18 -19.08 -0.74
N PHE A 143 3.90 -17.96 -0.78
CA PHE A 143 4.20 -17.10 0.36
C PHE A 143 3.42 -15.79 0.31
N LEU A 144 3.11 -15.28 1.49
CA LEU A 144 2.62 -13.94 1.74
C LEU A 144 3.48 -13.34 2.84
N PHE A 145 4.23 -12.29 2.54
CA PHE A 145 4.99 -11.55 3.54
C PHE A 145 4.15 -10.36 3.99
N ILE A 146 4.07 -10.15 5.30
CA ILE A 146 3.24 -9.09 5.88
C ILE A 146 4.06 -8.25 6.84
N GLY A 147 4.25 -6.98 6.52
CA GLY A 147 4.81 -6.00 7.44
C GLY A 147 3.84 -5.74 8.58
N THR A 148 4.33 -5.67 9.81
CA THR A 148 3.47 -5.41 10.96
C THR A 148 4.22 -4.65 12.07
N CYS A 149 3.49 -4.29 13.12
CA CYS A 149 4.00 -3.65 14.32
C CYS A 149 3.31 -4.34 15.51
N PHE A 150 4.08 -5.06 16.33
CA PHE A 150 3.56 -5.77 17.51
C PHE A 150 3.65 -4.93 18.78
N SER A 151 4.21 -3.71 18.70
CA SER A 151 4.33 -2.80 19.83
C SER A 151 2.99 -2.57 20.52
N GLU A 152 2.99 -2.57 21.85
CA GLU A 152 1.82 -2.17 22.66
C GLU A 152 1.39 -0.72 22.36
N ASP A 153 2.35 0.10 21.90
CA ASP A 153 2.14 1.47 21.44
C ASP A 153 1.67 1.56 19.97
N TYR A 154 1.19 0.48 19.35
CA TYR A 154 0.69 0.45 17.95
C TYR A 154 -0.14 1.68 17.60
N ARG A 155 -1.09 2.05 18.49
CA ARG A 155 -2.03 3.16 18.26
C ARG A 155 -1.38 4.55 18.33
N ASN A 156 -0.18 4.64 18.90
CA ASN A 156 0.57 5.88 19.05
C ASN A 156 1.41 6.20 17.81
N PHE A 157 1.61 5.23 16.91
CA PHE A 157 2.34 5.43 15.66
C PHE A 157 1.37 5.63 14.50
N LYS A 158 1.47 6.76 13.80
CA LYS A 158 0.79 6.94 12.52
C LYS A 158 1.28 5.93 11.50
N THR A 159 2.57 5.58 11.54
CA THR A 159 3.19 4.62 10.63
C THR A 159 2.83 3.15 10.89
N ALA A 160 2.07 2.83 11.95
CA ALA A 160 1.57 1.48 12.20
C ALA A 160 0.26 1.23 11.44
N ARG A 161 0.37 0.52 10.31
CA ARG A 161 -0.72 0.35 9.33
C ARG A 161 -1.33 -1.06 9.34
N THR A 162 -0.60 -2.05 9.86
CA THR A 162 -1.04 -3.46 9.86
C THR A 162 -0.90 -4.10 11.22
N ASN A 163 -2.00 -4.67 11.74
CA ASN A 163 -2.06 -5.32 13.05
C ASN A 163 -2.15 -6.85 12.98
N GLU A 164 -1.86 -7.52 14.10
CA GLU A 164 -1.88 -8.99 14.21
C GLU A 164 -3.25 -9.59 13.83
N TYR A 165 -4.34 -8.91 14.17
CA TYR A 165 -5.68 -9.42 13.86
C TYR A 165 -5.95 -9.51 12.35
N ALA A 166 -5.44 -8.57 11.55
CA ALA A 166 -5.53 -8.66 10.09
C ALA A 166 -4.77 -9.87 9.54
N ILE A 167 -3.63 -10.21 10.14
CA ILE A 167 -2.82 -11.37 9.77
C ILE A 167 -3.58 -12.67 10.02
N GLU A 168 -4.23 -12.80 11.17
CA GLU A 168 -5.07 -13.97 11.48
C GLU A 168 -6.22 -14.13 10.48
N ILE A 169 -6.89 -13.04 10.12
CA ILE A 169 -7.94 -13.08 9.09
C ILE A 169 -7.38 -13.52 7.73
N LEU A 170 -6.19 -13.03 7.34
CA LEU A 170 -5.56 -13.48 6.10
C LEU A 170 -5.19 -14.97 6.13
N LYS A 171 -4.80 -15.53 7.29
CA LYS A 171 -4.58 -16.98 7.46
C LYS A 171 -5.86 -17.77 7.20
N GLU A 172 -7.02 -17.26 7.63
CA GLU A 172 -8.33 -17.88 7.37
C GLU A 172 -8.74 -17.84 5.90
N TYR A 173 -8.54 -16.70 5.22
CA TYR A 173 -8.87 -16.55 3.80
C TYR A 173 -7.92 -17.31 2.86
N PHE A 174 -6.66 -17.45 3.25
CA PHE A 174 -5.60 -18.04 2.43
C PHE A 174 -4.87 -19.19 3.13
N PRO A 175 -5.56 -20.26 3.58
CA PRO A 175 -4.99 -21.31 4.43
C PRO A 175 -3.91 -22.17 3.73
N LYS A 176 -3.75 -22.01 2.41
CA LYS A 176 -2.72 -22.69 1.61
C LYS A 176 -1.45 -21.86 1.45
N LYS A 177 -1.51 -20.55 1.70
CA LYS A 177 -0.35 -19.66 1.66
C LYS A 177 0.42 -19.82 2.98
N ARG A 178 1.74 -19.73 2.90
CA ARG A 178 2.64 -19.57 4.03
C ARG A 178 2.76 -18.10 4.33
N ILE A 179 2.13 -17.68 5.42
CA ILE A 179 2.17 -16.30 5.87
C ILE A 179 3.39 -16.12 6.77
N ILE A 180 4.21 -15.11 6.46
CA ILE A 180 5.39 -14.70 7.23
C ILE A 180 5.18 -13.24 7.60
N ASP A 181 4.87 -13.00 8.85
CA ASP A 181 4.83 -11.68 9.46
C ASP A 181 6.26 -11.19 9.78
N LEU A 182 6.51 -9.90 9.53
CA LEU A 182 7.82 -9.25 9.65
C LEU A 182 7.64 -7.95 10.43
N GLU A 183 8.29 -7.83 11.59
CA GLU A 183 8.11 -6.66 12.44
C GLU A 183 8.96 -5.48 11.96
N LEU A 184 8.32 -4.35 11.71
CA LEU A 184 8.95 -3.15 11.14
C LEU A 184 9.19 -2.10 12.21
N LYS A 185 10.36 -1.45 12.17
CA LYS A 185 10.64 -0.28 13.01
C LYS A 185 9.70 0.86 12.65
N LYS A 186 9.07 1.50 13.63
CA LYS A 186 8.13 2.62 13.43
C LYS A 186 8.69 3.91 14.02
N ASN A 187 8.57 4.99 13.25
CA ASN A 187 8.91 6.35 13.67
C ASN A 187 8.18 7.33 12.74
N ASP A 188 7.47 8.30 13.32
CA ASP A 188 6.64 9.23 12.56
C ASP A 188 7.36 10.54 12.16
N THR A 189 8.58 10.77 12.66
CA THR A 189 9.28 12.06 12.50
C THR A 189 10.71 11.95 12.00
N VAL A 190 11.40 10.82 12.25
CA VAL A 190 12.78 10.60 11.83
C VAL A 190 12.82 9.68 10.59
N PRO A 191 13.10 10.23 9.39
CA PRO A 191 12.86 9.54 8.11
C PRO A 191 13.77 8.34 7.80
N TYR A 192 14.73 8.02 8.68
CA TYR A 192 15.64 6.89 8.51
C TYR A 192 15.56 5.89 9.67
N GLU A 193 14.69 6.13 10.65
CA GLU A 193 14.49 5.25 11.81
C GLU A 193 13.19 4.44 11.73
N GLY A 194 12.24 4.85 10.89
CA GLY A 194 10.93 4.23 10.74
C GLY A 194 10.62 3.81 9.31
N ILE A 195 9.81 2.77 9.19
CA ILE A 195 9.29 2.22 7.94
C ILE A 195 7.78 2.34 7.96
N LEU A 196 7.20 3.00 6.96
CA LEU A 196 5.75 3.06 6.79
C LEU A 196 5.21 1.66 6.45
N HIS A 197 5.74 1.04 5.40
CA HIS A 197 5.24 -0.22 4.83
C HIS A 197 6.34 -1.23 4.50
N LEU A 198 5.98 -2.52 4.42
CA LEU A 198 6.91 -3.59 4.03
C LEU A 198 7.59 -3.35 2.67
N ASP A 199 6.87 -2.83 1.68
CA ASP A 199 7.41 -2.52 0.35
C ASP A 199 8.48 -1.42 0.34
N CYS A 200 8.67 -0.70 1.44
CA CYS A 200 9.79 0.22 1.63
C CYS A 200 11.07 -0.49 2.13
N THR A 201 10.97 -1.74 2.58
CA THR A 201 12.08 -2.51 3.15
C THR A 201 12.40 -3.80 2.39
N PHE A 202 11.39 -4.50 1.86
CA PHE A 202 11.53 -5.82 1.24
C PHE A 202 10.80 -5.88 -0.10
N ASN A 203 11.54 -6.15 -1.17
CA ASN A 203 10.99 -6.29 -2.51
C ASN A 203 11.58 -7.49 -3.24
N PRO A 204 10.82 -8.54 -3.56
CA PRO A 204 11.27 -9.56 -4.50
C PRO A 204 11.45 -8.94 -5.90
N VAL A 205 12.58 -9.24 -6.55
CA VAL A 205 12.93 -8.73 -7.88
C VAL A 205 13.37 -9.88 -8.78
N GLY A 206 12.53 -10.28 -9.72
CA GLY A 206 12.77 -11.44 -10.57
C GLY A 206 12.30 -12.75 -9.92
N LYS A 207 13.10 -13.82 -10.02
CA LYS A 207 12.69 -15.19 -9.61
C LYS A 207 13.36 -15.69 -8.33
N ASP A 208 14.55 -15.19 -8.05
CA ASP A 208 15.49 -15.72 -7.06
C ASP A 208 16.27 -14.61 -6.35
N LYS A 209 15.80 -13.36 -6.43
CA LYS A 209 16.45 -12.19 -5.84
C LYS A 209 15.41 -11.31 -5.14
N CYS A 210 15.87 -10.58 -4.16
CA CYS A 210 15.13 -9.54 -3.47
C CYS A 210 16.06 -8.37 -3.15
N ILE A 211 15.46 -7.23 -2.85
CA ILE A 211 16.09 -6.06 -2.26
C ILE A 211 15.62 -6.00 -0.81
N ILE A 212 16.57 -5.82 0.11
CA ILE A 212 16.32 -5.77 1.55
C ILE A 212 17.01 -4.54 2.14
N TYR A 213 16.26 -3.73 2.89
CA TYR A 213 16.78 -2.71 3.79
C TYR A 213 16.78 -3.24 5.23
N LYS A 214 17.92 -3.83 5.64
CA LYS A 214 18.07 -4.54 6.92
C LYS A 214 17.67 -3.71 8.14
N ASP A 215 17.96 -2.42 8.13
CA ASP A 215 17.68 -1.55 9.27
C ASP A 215 16.18 -1.26 9.44
N GLY A 216 15.33 -1.63 8.47
CA GLY A 216 13.88 -1.51 8.57
C GLY A 216 13.21 -2.52 9.50
N PHE A 217 13.85 -3.65 9.78
CA PHE A 217 13.32 -4.73 10.61
C PHE A 217 13.68 -4.54 12.08
N VAL A 218 12.79 -4.98 12.98
CA VAL A 218 13.07 -5.04 14.42
C VAL A 218 13.99 -6.21 14.74
N ASP A 219 13.71 -7.40 14.20
CA ASP A 219 14.51 -8.61 14.40
C ASP A 219 15.49 -8.83 13.23
N GLU A 220 16.73 -9.23 13.53
CA GLU A 220 17.72 -9.57 12.51
C GLU A 220 17.42 -10.90 11.81
N SER A 221 16.65 -11.79 12.45
CA SER A 221 16.25 -13.08 11.88
C SER A 221 15.19 -12.96 10.77
N ASP A 222 14.63 -11.78 10.57
CA ASP A 222 13.66 -11.47 9.51
C ASP A 222 14.32 -11.27 8.12
N TYR A 223 15.65 -11.29 7.99
CA TYR A 223 16.35 -11.09 6.71
C TYR A 223 17.61 -11.93 6.43
#